data_AF-A0A392NC17-F1
#
_entry.id   AF-A0A392NC17-F1
#
_cell.length_a   1.000
_cell.length_b   1.000
_cell.length_c   1.000
_cell.angle_alpha   90.00
_cell.angle_beta   90.00
_cell.angle_gamma   90.00
#
_symmetry.space_group_name_H-M   'P 1'
#
loop_
_entity.id
_entity.type
_entity.pdbx_description
1 polymer ?
#
loop_
_entity_poly.entity_id
_entity_poly.type
_entity_poly.pdbx_seq_one_letter_code
_entity_poly.pdbx_strand_id
1 'polypeptide(L)' 'MFEEFKKAMLKEFKMTDIGLMSYYLGIEVKQKEDEIFISQQKYAKEMLKKFKMDGCMPINTP' A
#
# COMPACT_ATOMS: atom_id res chain seq x y z
N MET A 1 -17.52 4.32 7.45
CA MET A 1 -16.68 3.82 6.35
C MET A 1 -15.25 3.48 6.77
N PHE A 2 -14.37 4.44 7.10
CA PHE A 2 -12.98 4.11 7.49
C PHE A 2 -12.88 3.29 8.78
N GLU A 3 -13.61 3.67 9.83
CA GLU A 3 -13.63 2.92 11.09
C GLU A 3 -14.19 1.49 10.95
N GLU A 4 -15.10 1.29 10.01
CA GLU A 4 -15.63 -0.05 9.70
C GLU A 4 -14.58 -0.90 8.97
N PHE A 5 -13.89 -0.32 7.99
CA PHE A 5 -12.76 -0.97 7.32
C PHE A 5 -11.65 -1.31 8.32
N LYS A 6 -11.28 -0.37 9.20
CA LYS A 6 -10.28 -0.55 10.25
C LYS A 6 -10.68 -1.68 11.21
N LYS A 7 -11.93 -1.71 11.66
CA LYS A 7 -12.46 -2.80 12.50
C LYS A 7 -12.47 -4.16 11.79
N ALA A 8 -12.90 -4.20 10.52
CA ALA A 8 -12.89 -5.44 9.73
C ALA A 8 -11.47 -6.00 9.59
N MET A 9 -10.50 -5.13 9.32
CA MET A 9 -9.10 -5.51 9.17
C MET A 9 -8.48 -5.94 10.51
N LEU A 10 -8.74 -5.24 11.61
CA LEU A 10 -8.28 -5.63 12.97
C LEU A 10 -8.83 -6.98 13.43
N LYS A 11 -10.02 -7.35 12.96
CA LYS A 11 -10.64 -8.65 13.24
C LYS A 11 -9.95 -9.77 12.48
N GLU A 12 -9.64 -9.55 11.20
CA GLU A 12 -9.08 -10.58 10.33
C GLU A 12 -7.56 -10.76 10.54
N PHE A 13 -6.85 -9.70 10.90
CA PHE A 13 -5.40 -9.70 11.05
C PHE A 13 -4.95 -9.18 12.41
N LYS A 14 -3.95 -9.83 13.03
CA LYS A 14 -3.26 -9.29 14.21
C LYS A 14 -2.52 -8.01 13.83
N MET A 15 -3.14 -6.87 14.10
CA MET A 15 -2.58 -5.54 13.86
C MET A 15 -2.51 -4.72 15.14
N THR A 16 -1.53 -3.83 15.19
CA THR A 16 -1.38 -2.82 16.24
C THR A 16 -1.90 -1.50 15.70
N ASP A 17 -2.77 -0.82 16.44
CA ASP A 17 -3.27 0.51 16.04
C ASP A 17 -2.21 1.58 16.34
N ILE A 18 -1.68 2.19 15.28
CA ILE A 18 -0.65 3.24 15.34
C ILE A 18 -1.18 4.59 14.81
N GLY A 19 -2.50 4.74 14.66
CA GLY A 19 -3.14 5.94 14.12
C GLY A 19 -3.60 5.77 12.67
N LEU A 20 -3.33 6.76 11.80
CA LEU A 20 -3.64 6.68 10.38
C LEU A 20 -2.78 5.60 9.71
N MET A 21 -3.41 4.48 9.35
CA MET A 21 -2.81 3.38 8.60
C MET A 21 -2.17 3.88 7.29
N SER A 22 -0.84 4.05 7.30
CA SER A 22 -0.06 4.49 6.13
C SER A 22 0.42 3.30 5.28
N TYR A 23 0.52 2.11 5.89
CA TYR A 23 0.94 0.88 5.23
C TYR A 23 0.18 -0.33 5.81
N TYR A 24 -0.22 -1.26 4.94
CA TYR A 24 -0.90 -2.50 5.29
C TYR A 24 -0.35 -3.64 4.43
N LEU A 25 0.16 -4.72 5.05
CA LEU A 25 0.82 -5.84 4.34
C LEU A 25 1.89 -5.40 3.31
N GLY A 26 2.55 -4.27 3.54
CA GLY A 26 3.53 -3.69 2.60
C GLY A 26 2.90 -2.86 1.46
N ILE A 27 1.58 -2.72 1.43
CA ILE A 27 0.82 -1.88 0.52
C ILE A 27 0.65 -0.50 1.16
N GLU A 28 0.91 0.57 0.40
CA GLU A 28 0.76 1.94 0.87
C GLU A 28 -0.73 2.33 0.86
N VAL A 29 -1.20 2.91 1.96
CA VAL A 29 -2.58 3.38 2.11
C VAL A 29 -2.55 4.88 2.39
N LYS A 30 -3.20 5.67 1.55
CA LYS A 30 -3.37 7.11 1.69
C LYS A 30 -4.84 7.38 1.98
N GLN A 31 -5.10 8.05 3.09
CA GLN A 31 -6.45 8.34 3.54
C GLN A 31 -6.72 9.84 3.37
N LYS A 32 -7.86 10.17 2.80
CA LYS A 32 -8.44 11.52 2.79
C LYS A 32 -9.85 11.45 3.40
N GLU A 33 -10.45 12.60 3.69
CA GLU A 33 -11.76 12.67 4.37
C GLU A 33 -12.84 11.77 3.75
N ASP A 34 -12.90 11.69 2.41
CA ASP A 34 -13.94 10.94 1.69
C ASP A 34 -13.41 9.74 0.88
N GLU A 35 -12.11 9.48 0.87
CA GLU A 35 -11.52 8.43 0.03
C GLU A 35 -10.35 7.70 0.71
N ILE A 36 -10.29 6.39 0.44
CA ILE A 36 -9.13 5.56 0.76
C ILE A 36 -8.45 5.21 -0.55
N PHE A 37 -7.23 5.72 -0.73
CA PHE A 37 -6.40 5.42 -1.88
C PHE A 37 -5.35 4.37 -1.51
N ILE A 38 -5.29 3.30 -2.29
CA ILE A 38 -4.34 2.22 -2.09
C ILE A 38 -3.32 2.25 -3.23
N SER A 39 -2.03 2.24 -2.89
CA SER A 39 -0.91 2.33 -3.81
C SER A 39 0.13 1.26 -3.54
N GLN A 40 0.66 0.64 -4.60
CA GLN A 40 1.86 -0.19 -4.53
C GLN A 40 3.06 0.49 -5.20
N GLN A 41 3.01 1.79 -5.44
CA GLN A 41 4.07 2.49 -6.15
C GLN A 41 5.44 2.34 -5.46
N LYS A 42 5.48 2.45 -4.13
CA LYS A 42 6.72 2.28 -3.36
C LYS A 42 7.25 0.85 -3.45
N TYR A 43 6.36 -0.14 -3.26
CA TYR A 43 6.71 -1.56 -3.40
C TYR A 43 7.26 -1.88 -4.79
N ALA A 44 6.60 -1.42 -5.85
CA ALA A 44 7.06 -1.60 -7.23
C ALA A 44 8.45 -0.97 -7.47
N LYS A 45 8.69 0.24 -6.96
CA LYS A 45 10.01 0.91 -7.04
C LYS A 45 11.09 0.13 -6.28
N GLU A 46 10.78 -0.36 -5.08
CA GLU A 46 11.72 -1.17 -4.29
C GLU A 46 12.04 -2.49 -4.97
N MET A 47 11.05 -3.13 -5.59
CA MET A 47 11.23 -4.32 -6.41
C MET A 47 12.17 -4.04 -7.59
N LEU A 48 11.92 -2.99 -8.38
CA LEU A 48 12.80 -2.63 -9.49
C LEU A 48 14.24 -2.41 -9.01
N LYS A 49 14.45 -1.67 -7.93
CA LYS A 49 15.78 -1.48 -7.34
C LYS A 49 16.43 -2.79 -6.89
N LYS A 50 15.67 -3.68 -6.24
CA LYS A 50 16.16 -4.99 -5.75
C LYS A 50 16.73 -5.83 -6.90
N PHE A 51 16.11 -5.77 -8.07
CA PHE A 51 16.54 -6.49 -9.26
C PHE A 51 17.43 -5.67 -10.20
N LYS A 52 17.86 -4.46 -9.78
CA LYS A 52 18.65 -3.52 -10.59
C LYS A 52 17.99 -3.15 -11.92
N MET A 53 16.67 -3.05 -11.90
CA MET A 53 15.81 -2.71 -13.05
C MET A 53 15.31 -1.27 -13.02
N ASP A 54 15.72 -0.46 -12.04
CA ASP A 54 15.28 0.93 -11.88
C ASP A 54 15.80 1.88 -12.97
N GLY A 55 16.81 1.47 -13.75
CA GLY A 55 17.30 2.17 -14.95
C GLY A 55 16.98 1.48 -16.28
N CYS A 56 16.21 0.38 -16.27
CA CYS A 56 15.85 -0.33 -17.50
C CYS A 56 14.84 0.48 -18.34
N MET A 57 14.92 0.34 -19.67
CA MET A 57 13.90 0.92 -20.55
C MET A 57 12.56 0.21 -20.33
N PRO A 58 11.46 0.96 -20.12
CA PRO A 58 10.15 0.38 -19.99
C PRO A 58 9.75 -0.29 -21.31
N ILE A 59 9.18 -1.48 -21.21
CA ILE A 59 8.54 -2.16 -22.33
C ILE A 59 7.03 -1.97 -22.23
N ASN A 60 6.36 -1.80 -23.36
CA ASN A 60 4.91 -1.71 -23.38
C ASN A 60 4.34 -3.07 -22.95
N THR A 61 3.48 -3.04 -21.93
CA THR A 61 2.58 -4.16 -21.63
C THR A 61 1.42 -4.16 -22.63
N PRO A 62 0.99 -5.32 -23.16
CA PRO A 62 -0.16 -5.44 -24.06
C PRO A 62 -1.47 -4.86 -23.49
#